data_AF-A0A7J9QS62-F1
#
_entry.id   AF-A0A7J9QS62-F1
#
_cell.length_a   1.000
_cell.length_b   1.000
_cell.length_c   1.000
_cell.angle_alpha   90.00
_cell.angle_beta   90.00
_cell.angle_gamma   90.00
#
_symmetry.space_group_name_H-M   'P 1'
#
loop_
_entity.id
_entity.type
_entity.pdbx_description
1 polymer ?
#
loop_
_entity_poly.entity_id
_entity_poly.type
_entity_poly.pdbx_seq_one_letter_code
_entity_poly.pdbx_strand_id
1 'polypeptide(L)'
;MGLFSKKPTYCAVCNKEITHKHKPKREWNIKGSLCGDCHVDKTKQFYEATIRQPCVKCGTTRKISDLWEPRWQWDMDGLLCKDCFDKQEEEHGKKKNYCSLCGGKMGLIRYNPKPKWKMTGQLCRKCWDGKKAEFG
;
A
#
# COMPACT_ATOMS: atom_id res chain seq x y z
N MET A 1 27.12 -51.82 20.63
CA MET A 1 25.68 -51.54 20.88
C MET A 1 25.19 -50.60 19.78
N GLY A 2 24.60 -51.15 18.71
CA GLY A 2 23.96 -50.35 17.67
C GLY A 2 22.46 -50.35 17.90
N LEU A 3 21.84 -49.20 18.11
CA LEU A 3 20.39 -49.01 18.11
C LEU A 3 20.09 -47.52 17.86
N PHE A 4 19.41 -47.25 16.73
CA PHE A 4 18.93 -45.94 16.25
C PHE A 4 19.90 -45.04 15.48
N SER A 5 20.56 -45.56 14.44
CA SER A 5 20.86 -44.71 13.28
C SER A 5 19.54 -44.28 12.63
N LYS A 6 18.97 -43.16 13.08
CA LYS A 6 17.81 -42.55 12.40
C LYS A 6 18.23 -42.28 10.96
N LYS A 7 17.50 -42.86 10.00
CA LYS A 7 17.72 -42.57 8.58
C LYS A 7 17.73 -41.04 8.38
N PRO A 8 18.70 -40.51 7.62
CA PRO A 8 18.74 -39.07 7.33
C PRO A 8 17.39 -38.69 6.72
N THR A 9 16.72 -37.75 7.37
CA THR A 9 15.45 -37.22 6.87
C THR A 9 15.79 -35.91 6.16
N TYR A 10 15.23 -35.70 4.98
CA TYR A 10 15.48 -34.49 4.20
C TYR A 10 14.24 -33.59 4.18
N CYS A 11 14.47 -32.29 4.12
CA CYS A 11 13.40 -31.31 3.96
C CYS A 11 12.79 -31.42 2.56
N ALA A 12 11.46 -31.53 2.47
CA ALA A 12 10.75 -31.66 1.21
C ALA A 12 10.89 -30.45 0.24
N VAL A 13 11.38 -29.31 0.74
CA VAL A 13 11.53 -28.06 -0.05
C VAL A 13 12.99 -27.81 -0.45
N CYS A 14 13.91 -27.69 0.51
CA CYS A 14 15.31 -27.38 0.26
C CYS A 14 16.25 -28.60 0.21
N ASN A 15 15.72 -29.81 0.44
CA ASN A 15 16.46 -31.07 0.45
C ASN A 15 17.65 -31.15 1.42
N LYS A 16 17.74 -30.22 2.39
CA LYS A 16 18.73 -30.28 3.47
C LYS A 16 18.37 -31.39 4.44
N GLU A 17 19.38 -32.06 4.99
CA GLU A 17 19.19 -33.02 6.07
C GLU A 17 18.66 -32.30 7.32
N ILE A 18 17.65 -32.89 7.96
CA ILE A 18 16.94 -32.29 9.08
C ILE A 18 16.99 -33.19 10.33
N THR A 19 17.42 -32.60 11.43
CA THR A 19 17.39 -33.21 12.77
C THR A 19 16.02 -33.06 13.42
N HIS A 20 15.38 -31.89 13.27
CA HIS A 20 14.03 -31.59 13.74
C HIS A 20 13.03 -31.54 12.57
N LYS A 21 11.90 -32.23 12.75
CA LYS A 21 10.87 -32.39 11.71
C LYS A 21 9.69 -31.47 11.99
N HIS A 22 9.42 -30.52 11.10
CA HIS A 22 8.20 -29.74 11.13
C HIS A 22 7.17 -30.33 10.17
N LYS A 23 5.93 -30.50 10.64
CA LYS A 23 4.81 -30.98 9.81
C LYS A 23 4.23 -29.78 9.04
N PRO A 24 4.14 -29.83 7.70
CA PRO A 24 3.43 -28.80 6.95
C PRO A 24 1.95 -28.80 7.30
N LYS A 25 1.30 -27.63 7.23
CA LYS A 25 -0.15 -27.53 7.36
C LYS A 25 -0.86 -28.22 6.18
N ARG A 26 -2.07 -28.73 6.38
CA ARG A 26 -2.79 -29.53 5.36
C ARG A 26 -3.07 -28.71 4.10
N GLU A 27 -3.41 -27.44 4.28
CA GLU A 27 -3.68 -26.46 3.23
C GLU A 27 -2.47 -26.17 2.31
N TRP A 28 -1.24 -26.51 2.73
CA TRP A 28 -0.05 -26.27 1.91
C TRP A 28 0.18 -27.37 0.86
N ASN A 29 -0.49 -28.51 0.97
CA ASN A 29 -0.37 -29.66 0.06
C ASN A 29 1.10 -30.15 -0.16
N ILE A 30 1.95 -30.02 0.86
CA ILE A 30 3.34 -30.49 0.83
C ILE A 30 3.40 -31.88 1.49
N LYS A 31 3.86 -32.89 0.74
CA LYS A 31 4.11 -34.23 1.27
C LYS A 31 5.54 -34.32 1.79
N GLY A 32 5.70 -34.64 3.07
CA GLY A 32 7.02 -34.83 3.72
C GLY A 32 7.21 -33.95 4.96
N SER A 33 8.44 -33.89 5.45
CA SER A 33 8.84 -33.05 6.59
C SER A 33 9.57 -31.80 6.09
N LEU A 34 9.45 -30.69 6.83
CA LEU A 34 10.15 -29.44 6.55
C LEU A 34 11.23 -29.17 7.61
N CYS A 35 12.30 -28.47 7.20
CA CYS A 35 13.20 -27.80 8.14
C CYS A 35 12.53 -26.57 8.77
N GLY A 36 13.12 -26.03 9.84
CA GLY A 36 12.60 -24.83 10.52
C GLY A 36 12.43 -23.64 9.57
N ASP A 37 13.47 -23.33 8.79
CA ASP A 37 13.47 -22.18 7.86
C ASP A 37 12.35 -22.31 6.82
N CYS A 38 12.27 -23.45 6.12
CA CYS A 38 11.24 -23.67 5.11
C CYS A 38 9.82 -23.69 5.70
N HIS A 39 9.66 -24.13 6.95
CA HIS A 39 8.36 -24.07 7.63
C HIS A 39 7.95 -22.62 7.94
N VAL A 40 8.88 -21.79 8.42
CA VAL A 40 8.63 -20.36 8.68
C VAL A 40 8.34 -19.61 7.39
N ASP A 41 9.13 -19.83 6.33
CA ASP A 41 8.94 -19.18 5.04
C ASP A 41 7.59 -19.55 4.41
N LYS A 42 7.19 -20.83 4.47
CA LYS A 42 5.87 -21.26 4.00
C LYS A 42 4.74 -20.66 4.82
N THR A 43 4.93 -20.52 6.13
CA THR A 43 3.95 -19.85 7.00
C THR A 43 3.77 -18.39 6.58
N LYS A 44 4.86 -17.64 6.39
CA LYS A 44 4.83 -16.25 5.91
C LYS A 44 4.13 -16.13 4.56
N GLN A 45 4.55 -16.92 3.57
CA GLN A 45 3.95 -16.93 2.23
C GLN A 45 2.43 -17.18 2.27
N PHE A 46 2.00 -18.15 3.07
CA PHE A 46 0.59 -18.47 3.18
C PHE A 46 -0.19 -17.35 3.87
N TYR A 47 0.36 -16.80 4.95
CA TYR A 47 -0.24 -15.70 5.71
C TYR A 47 -0.37 -14.43 4.85
N GLU A 48 0.71 -14.01 4.17
CA GLU A 48 0.70 -12.88 3.24
C GLU A 48 -0.26 -13.10 2.06
N ALA A 49 -0.40 -14.34 1.57
CA ALA A 49 -1.36 -14.65 0.52
C ALA A 49 -2.81 -14.63 0.98
N THR A 50 -3.08 -14.91 2.26
CA THR A 50 -4.44 -14.96 2.83
C THR A 50 -4.91 -13.61 3.34
N ILE A 51 -4.02 -12.75 3.84
CA ILE A 51 -4.45 -11.45 4.33
C ILE A 51 -4.76 -10.53 3.16
N ARG A 52 -6.05 -10.25 3.02
CA ARG A 52 -6.59 -9.33 2.04
C ARG A 52 -7.32 -8.21 2.74
N GLN A 53 -7.20 -7.01 2.20
CA GLN A 53 -7.93 -5.83 2.68
C GLN A 53 -8.55 -5.07 1.51
N PRO A 54 -9.70 -4.42 1.72
CA PRO A 54 -10.29 -3.54 0.72
C PRO A 54 -9.48 -2.24 0.61
N CYS A 55 -9.32 -1.74 -0.61
CA CYS A 55 -8.86 -0.38 -0.85
C CYS A 55 -9.83 0.62 -0.21
N VAL A 56 -9.35 1.59 0.57
CA VAL A 56 -10.21 2.58 1.23
C VAL A 56 -10.97 3.48 0.23
N LYS A 57 -10.41 3.72 -0.96
CA LYS A 57 -11.02 4.61 -1.97
C LYS A 57 -12.03 3.89 -2.87
N CYS A 58 -11.76 2.66 -3.30
CA CYS A 58 -12.61 1.95 -4.26
C CYS A 58 -13.24 0.64 -3.74
N GLY A 59 -12.93 0.22 -2.52
CA GLY A 59 -13.44 -1.02 -1.92
C GLY A 59 -12.90 -2.32 -2.50
N THR A 60 -12.12 -2.27 -3.58
CA THR A 60 -11.58 -3.49 -4.21
C THR A 60 -10.64 -4.21 -3.26
N THR A 61 -10.95 -5.47 -2.96
CA THR A 61 -10.15 -6.31 -2.08
C THR A 61 -8.93 -6.84 -2.82
N ARG A 62 -7.73 -6.55 -2.31
CA ARG A 62 -6.45 -7.06 -2.82
C ARG A 62 -5.61 -7.63 -1.67
N LYS A 63 -4.52 -8.32 -1.98
CA LYS A 63 -3.53 -8.69 -0.96
C LYS A 63 -2.95 -7.42 -0.36
N ILE A 64 -2.67 -7.42 0.94
CA ILE A 64 -2.07 -6.25 1.60
C ILE A 64 -0.76 -5.84 0.92
N SER A 65 0.05 -6.81 0.48
CA SER A 65 1.31 -6.57 -0.25
C SER A 65 1.14 -5.76 -1.55
N ASP A 66 -0.06 -5.77 -2.13
CA ASP A 66 -0.39 -5.09 -3.39
C ASP A 66 -1.10 -3.75 -3.17
N LEU A 67 -1.27 -3.35 -1.90
CA LEU A 67 -1.84 -2.08 -1.49
C LEU A 67 -0.73 -1.12 -1.03
N TRP A 68 -1.04 0.16 -1.09
CA TRP A 68 -0.12 1.28 -0.89
C TRP A 68 -0.60 2.15 0.26
N GLU A 69 0.34 2.55 1.11
CA GLU A 69 0.07 3.51 2.17
C GLU A 69 -0.11 4.92 1.57
N PRO A 70 -1.18 5.64 1.94
CA PRO A 70 -1.38 7.01 1.50
C PRO A 70 -0.26 7.92 2.00
N ARG A 71 0.01 9.00 1.25
CA ARG A 71 0.95 10.03 1.71
C ARG A 71 0.36 10.74 2.93
N TRP A 72 1.20 11.07 3.91
CA TRP A 72 0.80 11.82 5.11
C TRP A 72 0.05 13.14 4.80
N GLN A 73 0.33 13.76 3.65
CA GLN A 73 -0.29 15.02 3.19
C GLN A 73 -1.77 14.87 2.82
N TRP A 74 -2.26 13.64 2.63
CA TRP A 74 -3.61 13.37 2.13
C TRP A 74 -4.64 13.17 3.23
N ASP A 75 -4.21 13.07 4.50
CA ASP A 75 -5.12 12.89 5.65
C ASP A 75 -6.11 11.74 5.43
N MET A 76 -5.58 10.57 5.03
CA MET A 76 -6.37 9.37 4.74
C MET A 76 -5.88 8.21 5.60
N ASP A 77 -6.82 7.51 6.23
CA ASP A 77 -6.56 6.28 6.96
C ASP A 77 -6.88 5.05 6.10
N GLY A 78 -6.00 4.04 6.14
CA GLY A 78 -6.15 2.78 5.41
C GLY A 78 -5.31 2.70 4.13
N LEU A 79 -5.41 1.57 3.42
CA LEU A 79 -4.55 1.27 2.28
C LEU A 79 -5.27 1.50 0.94
N LEU A 80 -4.51 1.89 -0.08
CA LEU A 80 -4.99 2.18 -1.43
C LEU A 80 -4.51 1.12 -2.42
N CYS A 81 -5.34 0.71 -3.39
CA CYS A 81 -4.81 0.00 -4.54
C CYS A 81 -3.95 0.95 -5.38
N LYS A 82 -2.98 0.41 -6.13
CA LYS A 82 -2.07 1.19 -6.97
C LYS A 82 -2.82 2.19 -7.88
N ASP A 83 -3.89 1.74 -8.53
CA ASP A 83 -4.69 2.58 -9.42
C ASP A 83 -5.32 3.79 -8.70
N CYS A 84 -5.73 3.62 -7.44
CA CYS A 84 -6.27 4.70 -6.62
C CYS A 84 -5.18 5.61 -6.09
N PHE A 85 -4.03 5.06 -5.74
CA PHE A 85 -2.86 5.80 -5.29
C PHE A 85 -2.34 6.73 -6.40
N ASP A 86 -2.12 6.19 -7.60
CA ASP A 86 -1.58 6.95 -8.75
C ASP A 86 -2.53 8.10 -9.14
N LYS A 87 -3.84 7.84 -9.17
CA LYS A 87 -4.86 8.88 -9.41
C LYS A 87 -4.84 9.96 -8.32
N GLN A 88 -4.72 9.57 -7.06
CA GLN A 88 -4.65 10.52 -5.94
C GLN A 88 -3.38 11.36 -6.02
N GLU A 89 -2.24 10.77 -6.41
CA GLU A 89 -0.98 11.48 -6.58
C GLU A 89 -1.06 12.49 -7.73
N GLU A 90 -1.67 12.11 -8.85
CA GLU A 90 -1.91 13.01 -9.98
C GLU A 90 -2.84 14.18 -9.60
N GLU A 91 -3.96 13.91 -8.93
CA GLU A 91 -4.91 14.94 -8.47
C GLU A 91 -4.25 15.90 -7.47
N HIS A 92 -3.47 15.37 -6.53
CA HIS A 92 -2.74 16.18 -5.56
C HIS A 92 -1.65 17.02 -6.24
N GLY A 93 -0.93 16.44 -7.20
CA GLY A 93 0.02 17.15 -8.05
C GLY A 93 -0.63 18.30 -8.83
N LYS A 94 -1.83 18.07 -9.38
CA LYS A 94 -2.60 19.11 -10.07
C LYS A 94 -2.98 20.24 -9.12
N LYS A 95 -3.54 19.92 -7.95
CA LYS A 95 -3.92 20.91 -6.93
C LYS A 95 -2.72 21.73 -6.44
N LYS A 96 -1.53 21.14 -6.38
CA LYS A 96 -0.30 21.81 -5.94
C LYS A 96 0.29 22.75 -7.01
N ASN A 97 0.06 22.46 -8.28
CA ASN A 97 0.77 23.11 -9.39
C ASN A 97 -0.12 23.99 -10.27
N TYR A 98 -1.44 23.91 -10.16
CA TYR A 98 -2.37 24.65 -11.02
C TYR A 98 -3.40 25.43 -10.20
N CYS A 99 -3.76 26.60 -10.71
CA CYS A 99 -4.79 27.45 -10.13
C CYS A 99 -6.14 26.71 -10.13
N SER A 100 -6.79 26.64 -8.98
CA SER A 100 -8.07 25.94 -8.83
C SER A 100 -9.24 26.58 -9.57
N LEU A 101 -9.11 27.82 -10.04
CA LEU A 101 -10.13 28.51 -10.83
C LEU A 101 -9.88 28.45 -12.34
N CYS A 102 -8.67 28.80 -12.80
CA CYS A 102 -8.39 28.91 -14.23
C CYS A 102 -7.56 27.76 -14.80
N GLY A 103 -7.08 26.83 -13.98
CA GLY A 103 -6.19 25.74 -14.42
C GLY A 103 -4.80 26.20 -14.87
N GLY A 104 -4.47 27.50 -14.74
CA GLY A 104 -3.16 28.02 -15.12
C GLY A 104 -2.04 27.52 -14.18
N LYS A 105 -0.86 27.24 -14.74
CA LYS A 105 0.32 26.81 -13.97
C LYS A 105 0.70 27.86 -12.92
N MET A 106 0.86 27.44 -11.67
CA MET A 106 1.17 28.31 -10.54
C MET A 106 2.68 28.60 -10.47
N GLY A 107 3.02 29.85 -10.17
CA GLY A 107 4.38 30.26 -9.85
C GLY A 107 4.73 30.05 -8.38
N LEU A 108 5.82 30.69 -7.94
CA LEU A 108 6.27 30.65 -6.54
C LEU A 108 5.25 31.25 -5.57
N ILE A 109 4.57 32.33 -5.98
CA ILE A 109 3.57 33.02 -5.16
C ILE A 109 2.21 32.37 -5.37
N ARG A 110 1.61 31.91 -4.25
CA ARG A 110 0.34 31.19 -4.23
C ARG A 110 -0.60 31.88 -3.27
N TYR A 111 -1.88 31.96 -3.65
CA TYR A 111 -2.87 32.68 -2.87
C TYR A 111 -3.94 31.72 -2.36
N ASN A 112 -4.24 31.77 -1.06
CA ASN A 112 -5.33 31.01 -0.50
C ASN A 112 -6.64 31.82 -0.63
N PRO A 113 -7.77 31.17 -1.01
CA PRO A 113 -9.07 31.82 -1.02
C PRO A 113 -9.47 32.25 0.40
N LYS A 114 -10.22 33.35 0.53
CA LYS A 114 -10.76 33.77 1.84
C LYS A 114 -11.79 32.72 2.32
N PRO A 115 -11.91 32.47 3.64
CA PRO A 115 -12.87 31.48 4.18
C PRO A 115 -14.32 31.72 3.71
N LYS A 116 -14.72 33.00 3.59
CA LYS A 116 -16.07 33.39 3.12
C LYS A 116 -16.38 32.95 1.69
N TRP A 117 -15.38 32.66 0.87
CA TRP A 117 -15.57 32.26 -0.52
C TRP A 117 -15.94 30.78 -0.68
N LYS A 118 -15.82 29.94 0.38
CA LYS A 118 -16.14 28.51 0.36
C LYS A 118 -15.52 27.75 -0.82
N MET A 119 -14.29 28.10 -1.19
CA MET A 119 -13.56 27.43 -2.27
C MET A 119 -12.35 26.67 -1.72
N THR A 120 -12.04 25.54 -2.34
CA THR A 120 -10.89 24.70 -2.00
C THR A 120 -9.76 24.86 -3.03
N GLY A 121 -8.52 24.73 -2.58
CA GLY A 121 -7.33 24.81 -3.43
C GLY A 121 -6.74 26.21 -3.56
N GLN A 122 -5.60 26.33 -4.23
CA GLN A 122 -4.84 27.57 -4.33
C GLN A 122 -5.13 28.33 -5.63
N LEU A 123 -5.04 29.66 -5.57
CA LEU A 123 -5.32 30.56 -6.68
C LEU A 123 -4.06 31.24 -7.18
N CYS A 124 -4.01 31.54 -8.48
CA CYS A 124 -3.06 32.49 -9.03
C CYS A 124 -3.47 33.93 -8.67
N ARG A 125 -2.53 34.87 -8.77
CA ARG A 125 -2.75 36.28 -8.44
C ARG A 125 -3.99 36.86 -9.14
N LYS A 126 -4.09 36.67 -10.46
CA LYS A 126 -5.20 37.19 -11.28
C LYS A 126 -6.57 36.71 -10.79
N CYS A 127 -6.71 35.42 -10.52
CA CYS A 127 -7.96 34.85 -10.04
C CYS A 127 -8.29 35.29 -8.60
N TRP A 128 -7.29 35.44 -7.75
CA TRP A 128 -7.49 35.92 -6.39
C TRP A 128 -7.92 37.38 -6.35
N ASP A 129 -7.27 38.26 -7.13
CA ASP A 129 -7.63 39.68 -7.25
C ASP A 129 -9.04 39.84 -7.84
N GLY A 130 -9.40 39.05 -8.87
CA GLY A 130 -10.75 39.05 -9.44
C GLY A 130 -11.82 38.66 -8.42
N LYS A 131 -11.61 37.56 -7.67
CA LYS A 131 -12.55 37.16 -6.60
C LYS A 131 -12.62 38.15 -5.45
N LYS A 132 -11.51 38.83 -5.15
CA LYS A 132 -11.49 39.93 -4.19
C LYS A 132 -12.24 41.16 -4.70
N ALA A 133 -12.31 41.42 -6.00
CA ALA A 133 -13.14 42.51 -6.53
C ALA A 133 -14.64 42.15 -6.49
N GLU A 134 -14.99 40.91 -6.80
CA GLU A 134 -16.39 40.42 -6.81
C GLU A 134 -17.00 40.33 -5.40
N PHE A 135 -16.23 39.84 -4.42
CA PHE A 135 -16.72 39.52 -3.07
C PHE A 135 -15.99 40.30 -1.97
N GLY A 136 -15.29 41.37 -2.36
CA GLY A 136 -14.32 42.13 -1.56
C GLY A 136 -14.80 42.53 -0.20
#